data_AF-A0A5N9AR76-F1
#
_entry.id   AF-A0A5N9AR76-F1
#
_cell.length_a   1.000
_cell.length_b   1.000
_cell.length_c   1.000
_cell.angle_alpha   90.00
_cell.angle_beta   90.00
_cell.angle_gamma   90.00
#
_symmetry.space_group_name_H-M   'P 1'
#
loop_
_entity.id
_entity.type
_entity.pdbx_description
1 polymer ?
#
loop_
_entity_poly.entity_id
_entity_poly.type
_entity_poly.pdbx_seq_one_letter_code
_entity_poly.pdbx_strand_id
1 'polypeptide(L)'
;MSSRTLTGWLLIGGPIVMWAGFMSMLPALGNVDWGDASEMIPAAGENAGIMKTAISVATLGMLIVAAGFAGLNHSMSGGSGAHYMRAGLLVYVIGATVVIGESALTIGMAEAASGGNQAVGEALYGAAGAIGSA
;
A
#
# COMPACT_ATOMS: atom_id res chain seq x y z
N MET A 1 -25.45 -1.92 13.96
CA MET A 1 -24.37 -0.92 13.87
C MET A 1 -24.83 0.20 12.93
N SER A 2 -24.66 1.48 13.30
CA SER A 2 -25.07 2.59 12.42
C SER A 2 -24.05 2.85 11.30
N SER A 3 -24.48 3.47 10.21
CA SER A 3 -23.58 3.87 9.10
C SER A 3 -22.42 4.78 9.58
N ARG A 4 -22.70 5.67 10.54
CA ARG A 4 -21.69 6.54 11.17
C ARG A 4 -20.67 5.75 11.98
N THR A 5 -21.14 4.75 12.73
CA THR A 5 -20.28 3.87 13.54
C THR A 5 -19.38 3.01 12.65
N LEU A 6 -19.91 2.45 11.55
CA LEU A 6 -19.12 1.69 10.58
C LEU A 6 -18.05 2.57 9.94
N THR A 7 -18.43 3.76 9.48
CA THR A 7 -17.49 4.74 8.87
C THR A 7 -16.33 5.04 9.80
N GLY A 8 -16.61 5.31 11.09
CA GLY A 8 -15.57 5.54 12.09
C GLY A 8 -14.64 4.34 12.27
N TRP A 9 -15.19 3.11 12.34
CA TRP A 9 -14.38 1.90 12.45
C TRP A 9 -13.51 1.64 11.23
N LEU A 10 -13.97 1.93 10.02
CA LEU A 10 -13.16 1.78 8.80
C LEU A 10 -11.98 2.78 8.80
N LEU A 11 -12.22 4.02 9.22
CA LEU A 11 -11.19 5.06 9.30
C LEU A 11 -10.15 4.80 10.40
N ILE A 12 -10.48 4.04 11.44
CA ILE A 12 -9.53 3.64 12.50
C ILE A 12 -8.86 2.30 12.18
N GLY A 13 -9.64 1.31 11.75
CA GLY A 13 -9.16 -0.04 11.49
C GLY A 13 -8.30 -0.11 10.23
N GLY A 14 -8.63 0.64 9.19
CA GLY A 14 -7.88 0.66 7.95
C GLY A 14 -6.40 1.03 8.12
N PRO A 15 -6.06 2.15 8.79
CA PRO A 15 -4.67 2.52 9.02
C PRO A 15 -3.94 1.51 9.92
N ILE A 16 -4.61 0.93 10.92
CA ILE A 16 -4.03 -0.12 11.78
C ILE A 16 -3.64 -1.35 10.94
N VAL A 17 -4.55 -1.83 10.09
CA VAL A 17 -4.27 -2.96 9.18
C VAL A 17 -3.16 -2.61 8.21
N MET A 18 -3.17 -1.38 7.67
CA MET A 18 -2.14 -0.90 6.74
C MET A 18 -0.76 -0.94 7.39
N TRP A 19 -0.62 -0.35 8.57
CA TRP A 19 0.61 -0.35 9.36
C TRP A 19 1.03 -1.76 9.79
N ALA A 20 0.09 -2.61 10.20
CA ALA A 20 0.40 -4.00 10.54
C ALA A 20 1.04 -4.74 9.35
N GLY A 21 0.55 -4.52 8.13
CA GLY A 21 1.17 -5.02 6.91
C GLY A 21 2.61 -4.54 6.77
N PHE A 22 2.84 -3.23 6.68
CA PHE A 22 4.20 -2.69 6.50
C PHE A 22 5.17 -3.06 7.61
N MET A 23 4.75 -2.97 8.87
CA MET A 23 5.61 -3.27 10.02
C MET A 23 5.99 -4.74 10.11
N SER A 24 5.17 -5.65 9.59
CA SER A 24 5.48 -7.09 9.57
C SER A 24 6.63 -7.46 8.62
N MET A 25 6.93 -6.59 7.65
CA MET A 25 7.98 -6.81 6.66
C MET A 25 9.36 -6.37 7.16
N LEU A 26 9.43 -5.35 8.03
CA LEU A 26 10.69 -4.77 8.49
C LEU A 26 11.67 -5.79 9.11
N PRO A 27 11.24 -6.74 9.95
CA PRO A 27 12.18 -7.73 10.51
C PRO A 27 12.76 -8.67 9.45
N ALA A 28 12.02 -8.93 8.36
CA ALA A 28 12.44 -9.84 7.30
C ALA A 28 13.47 -9.20 6.35
N LEU A 29 13.32 -7.90 6.08
CA LEU A 29 14.27 -7.15 5.24
C LEU A 29 15.51 -6.67 6.00
N GLY A 30 15.43 -6.50 7.32
CA GLY A 30 16.56 -6.00 8.10
C GLY A 30 16.93 -4.56 7.74
N ASN A 31 18.23 -4.22 7.83
CA ASN A 31 18.74 -2.88 7.55
C ASN A 31 19.31 -2.78 6.13
N VAL A 32 18.46 -3.03 5.15
CA VAL A 32 18.75 -2.90 3.71
C VAL A 32 18.55 -1.45 3.27
N ASP A 33 19.39 -0.95 2.37
CA ASP A 33 19.10 0.29 1.66
C ASP A 33 17.99 0.06 0.63
N TRP A 34 16.84 0.69 0.84
CA TRP A 34 15.67 0.56 -0.01
C TRP A 34 15.86 1.19 -1.38
N GLY A 35 16.86 2.09 -1.53
CA GLY A 35 17.25 2.72 -2.79
C GLY A 35 18.34 1.95 -3.56
N ASP A 36 18.98 0.95 -2.93
CA ASP A 36 19.97 0.10 -3.59
C ASP A 36 19.33 -1.19 -4.07
N ALA A 37 19.12 -1.28 -5.39
CA ALA A 37 18.59 -2.47 -6.04
C ALA A 37 19.42 -3.74 -5.74
N SER A 38 20.73 -3.61 -5.57
CA SER A 38 21.64 -4.72 -5.31
C SER A 38 21.50 -5.30 -3.91
N GLU A 39 20.96 -4.53 -2.96
CA GLU A 39 20.61 -5.00 -1.61
C GLU A 39 19.13 -5.40 -1.51
N MET A 40 18.23 -4.59 -2.05
CA MET A 40 16.79 -4.76 -1.91
C MET A 40 16.23 -5.97 -2.68
N ILE A 41 16.67 -6.19 -3.92
CA ILE A 41 16.13 -7.28 -4.75
C ILE A 41 16.46 -8.66 -4.15
N PRO A 42 17.71 -8.96 -3.72
CA PRO A 42 18.01 -10.23 -3.07
C PRO A 42 17.26 -10.41 -1.75
N ALA A 43 17.24 -9.39 -0.88
CA ALA A 43 16.57 -9.47 0.41
C ALA A 43 15.06 -9.72 0.27
N ALA A 44 14.42 -9.03 -0.69
CA ALA A 44 13.02 -9.25 -1.02
C ALA A 44 12.78 -10.64 -1.62
N GLY A 45 13.70 -11.15 -2.45
CA GLY A 45 13.63 -12.48 -3.04
C GLY A 45 13.71 -13.62 -2.02
N GLU A 46 14.66 -13.53 -1.08
CA GLU A 46 14.78 -14.48 0.05
C GLU A 46 13.52 -14.49 0.93
N ASN A 47 12.80 -13.36 0.95
CA ASN A 47 11.64 -13.12 1.79
C ASN A 47 10.34 -12.95 0.97
N ALA A 48 10.27 -13.49 -0.25
CA ALA A 48 9.17 -13.19 -1.18
C ALA A 48 7.77 -13.53 -0.63
N GLY A 49 7.67 -14.60 0.17
CA GLY A 49 6.41 -14.98 0.82
C GLY A 49 5.89 -13.94 1.81
N ILE A 50 6.77 -13.35 2.62
CA ILE A 50 6.38 -12.29 3.55
C ILE A 50 6.17 -10.96 2.82
N MET A 51 6.98 -10.61 1.81
CA MET A 51 6.77 -9.44 0.95
C MET A 51 5.35 -9.45 0.35
N LYS A 52 4.98 -10.55 -0.29
CA LYS A 52 3.65 -10.74 -0.88
C LYS A 52 2.53 -10.57 0.15
N THR A 53 2.67 -11.23 1.29
CA THR A 53 1.63 -11.24 2.33
C THR A 53 1.49 -9.87 2.98
N ALA A 54 2.60 -9.28 3.43
CA ALA A 54 2.66 -8.00 4.12
C ALA A 54 2.12 -6.85 3.25
N ILE A 55 2.58 -6.77 1.99
CA ILE A 55 2.14 -5.72 1.05
C ILE A 55 0.66 -5.90 0.69
N SER A 56 0.16 -7.13 0.56
CA SER A 56 -1.26 -7.40 0.33
C SER A 56 -2.13 -6.96 1.51
N VAL A 57 -1.69 -7.24 2.74
CA VAL A 57 -2.38 -6.77 3.97
C VAL A 57 -2.34 -5.24 4.05
N ALA A 58 -1.20 -4.62 3.75
CA ALA A 58 -1.07 -3.18 3.73
C ALA A 58 -2.04 -2.52 2.74
N THR A 59 -2.10 -3.07 1.52
CA THR A 59 -3.03 -2.65 0.47
C THR A 59 -4.48 -2.81 0.89
N LEU A 60 -4.83 -3.91 1.56
CA LEU A 60 -6.18 -4.10 2.09
C LEU A 60 -6.54 -3.03 3.13
N GLY A 61 -5.63 -2.69 4.04
CA GLY A 61 -5.81 -1.59 4.99
C GLY A 61 -6.09 -0.25 4.30
N MET A 62 -5.37 0.03 3.22
CA MET A 62 -5.58 1.24 2.40
C MET A 62 -6.97 1.25 1.72
N LEU A 63 -7.45 0.12 1.22
CA LEU A 63 -8.80 0.01 0.64
C LEU A 63 -9.90 0.14 1.70
N ILE A 64 -9.68 -0.35 2.92
CA ILE A 64 -10.58 -0.16 4.06
C ILE A 64 -10.72 1.34 4.38
N VAL A 65 -9.61 2.09 4.38
CA VAL A 65 -9.64 3.55 4.54
C VAL A 65 -10.40 4.22 3.40
N ALA A 66 -10.22 3.78 2.14
CA ALA A 66 -10.98 4.30 0.99
C ALA A 66 -12.50 4.14 1.20
N ALA A 67 -12.93 2.98 1.68
CA ALA A 67 -14.33 2.72 2.02
C ALA A 67 -14.81 3.62 3.17
N GLY A 68 -13.97 3.87 4.18
CA GLY A 68 -14.23 4.85 5.24
C GLY A 68 -14.45 6.27 4.69
N PHE A 69 -13.57 6.73 3.80
CA PHE A 69 -13.74 8.04 3.16
C PHE A 69 -14.99 8.12 2.28
N ALA A 70 -15.37 7.04 1.60
CA ALA A 70 -16.62 6.98 0.84
C ALA A 70 -17.85 7.13 1.75
N GLY A 71 -17.86 6.44 2.91
CA GLY A 71 -18.91 6.59 3.92
C GLY A 71 -18.98 8.00 4.52
N LEU A 72 -17.82 8.61 4.75
CA LEU A 72 -17.72 9.99 5.24
C LEU A 72 -18.23 11.01 4.20
N ASN A 73 -17.83 10.85 2.93
CA ASN A 73 -18.30 11.67 1.81
C ASN A 73 -19.82 11.60 1.64
N HIS A 74 -20.42 10.41 1.75
CA HIS A 74 -21.87 10.26 1.73
C HIS A 74 -22.54 10.97 2.91
N SER A 75 -21.99 10.80 4.12
CA SER A 75 -22.54 11.39 5.35
C SER A 75 -22.45 12.92 5.38
N MET A 76 -21.49 13.52 4.68
CA MET A 76 -21.30 14.97 4.60
C MET A 76 -22.01 15.63 3.41
N SER A 77 -22.73 14.84 2.59
CA SER A 77 -23.41 15.36 1.40
C SER A 77 -24.41 16.46 1.76
N GLY A 78 -24.34 17.59 1.04
CA GLY A 78 -25.20 18.76 1.27
C GLY A 78 -24.77 19.67 2.43
N GLY A 79 -23.73 19.30 3.19
CA GLY A 79 -23.15 20.17 4.23
C GLY A 79 -22.10 21.15 3.69
N SER A 80 -21.79 22.18 4.47
CA SER A 80 -20.76 23.20 4.13
C SER A 80 -19.36 22.61 3.89
N GLY A 81 -19.06 21.45 4.48
CA GLY A 81 -17.79 20.73 4.31
C GLY A 81 -17.73 19.77 3.11
N ALA A 82 -18.82 19.61 2.34
CA ALA A 82 -18.91 18.56 1.32
C ALA A 82 -17.84 18.67 0.22
N HIS A 83 -17.47 19.90 -0.19
CA HIS A 83 -16.46 20.12 -1.22
C HIS A 83 -15.06 19.72 -0.77
N TYR A 84 -14.69 20.05 0.48
CA TYR A 84 -13.41 19.62 1.06
C TYR A 84 -13.33 18.11 1.20
N MET A 85 -14.43 17.45 1.60
CA MET A 85 -14.46 16.01 1.70
C MET A 85 -14.31 15.32 0.33
N ARG A 86 -14.98 15.83 -0.71
CA ARG A 86 -14.82 15.30 -2.07
C ARG A 86 -13.39 15.48 -2.59
N ALA A 87 -12.80 16.64 -2.38
CA ALA A 87 -11.41 16.91 -2.76
C ALA A 87 -10.43 15.96 -2.03
N GLY A 88 -10.60 15.80 -0.71
CA GLY A 88 -9.79 14.88 0.08
C GLY A 88 -9.92 13.42 -0.36
N LEU A 89 -11.14 12.94 -0.64
CA LEU A 89 -11.37 11.60 -1.17
C LEU A 89 -10.70 11.42 -2.54
N LEU A 90 -10.75 12.42 -3.42
CA LEU A 90 -10.11 12.36 -4.74
C LEU A 90 -8.59 12.24 -4.62
N VAL A 91 -7.96 13.08 -3.78
CA VAL A 91 -6.52 13.00 -3.51
C VAL A 91 -6.15 11.64 -2.93
N TYR A 92 -6.94 11.13 -1.99
CA TYR A 92 -6.73 9.82 -1.40
C TYR A 92 -6.78 8.69 -2.44
N VAL A 93 -7.78 8.67 -3.32
CA VAL A 93 -7.94 7.63 -4.35
C VAL A 93 -6.79 7.66 -5.37
N ILE A 94 -6.35 8.85 -5.77
CA ILE A 94 -5.20 9.00 -6.68
C ILE A 94 -3.95 8.42 -6.01
N GLY A 95 -3.64 8.86 -4.79
CA GLY A 95 -2.48 8.35 -4.05
C GLY A 95 -2.55 6.84 -3.80
N ALA A 96 -3.72 6.33 -3.43
CA ALA A 96 -3.91 4.90 -3.22
C ALA A 96 -3.67 4.08 -4.49
N THR A 97 -4.09 4.59 -5.66
CA THR A 97 -3.85 3.89 -6.94
C THR A 97 -2.37 3.81 -7.28
N VAL A 98 -1.61 4.89 -7.03
CA VAL A 98 -0.16 4.93 -7.20
C VAL A 98 0.51 3.87 -6.31
N VAL A 99 0.19 3.85 -5.01
CA VAL A 99 0.78 2.90 -4.06
C VAL A 99 0.38 1.46 -4.37
N ILE A 100 -0.85 1.21 -4.83
CA ILE A 100 -1.28 -0.14 -5.25
C ILE A 100 -0.47 -0.63 -6.46
N GLY A 101 -0.21 0.26 -7.43
CA GLY A 101 0.61 -0.05 -8.60
C GLY A 101 2.05 -0.41 -8.20
N GLU A 102 2.66 0.43 -7.37
CA GLU A 102 4.00 0.19 -6.82
C GLU A 102 4.04 -1.13 -6.01
N SER A 103 3.07 -1.34 -5.14
CA SER A 103 2.92 -2.56 -4.33
C SER A 103 2.90 -3.82 -5.19
N ALA A 104 2.13 -3.82 -6.28
CA ALA A 104 2.04 -4.96 -7.19
C ALA A 104 3.37 -5.25 -7.88
N LEU A 105 4.09 -4.21 -8.30
CA LEU A 105 5.42 -4.34 -8.92
C LEU A 105 6.45 -4.85 -7.92
N THR A 106 6.43 -4.37 -6.68
CA THR A 106 7.33 -4.82 -5.60
C THR A 106 7.08 -6.29 -5.24
N ILE A 107 5.83 -6.74 -5.23
CA ILE A 107 5.50 -8.18 -5.07
C ILE A 107 6.07 -8.99 -6.24
N GLY A 108 5.82 -8.55 -7.49
CA GLY A 108 6.33 -9.24 -8.67
C GLY A 108 7.85 -9.28 -8.73
N MET A 109 8.52 -8.22 -8.28
CA MET A 109 9.97 -8.15 -8.13
C MET A 109 10.47 -9.22 -7.16
N ALA A 110 9.87 -9.30 -5.97
CA ALA A 110 10.25 -10.28 -4.95
C ALA A 110 10.04 -11.72 -5.47
N GLU A 111 8.92 -11.98 -6.14
CA GLU A 111 8.65 -13.29 -6.77
C GLU A 111 9.69 -13.63 -7.85
N ALA A 112 10.00 -12.68 -8.74
CA ALA A 112 10.99 -12.88 -9.79
C ALA A 112 12.39 -13.16 -9.22
N ALA A 113 12.80 -12.40 -8.20
CA ALA A 113 14.06 -12.60 -7.49
C ALA A 113 14.12 -13.98 -6.81
N SER A 114 13.04 -14.40 -6.15
CA SER A 114 12.96 -15.73 -5.52
C SER A 114 13.08 -16.89 -6.51
N GLY A 115 12.62 -16.67 -7.75
CA GLY A 115 12.71 -17.63 -8.85
C GLY A 115 14.04 -17.58 -9.62
N GLY A 116 15.00 -16.74 -9.19
CA GLY A 116 16.29 -16.55 -9.85
C GLY A 116 16.24 -15.75 -11.16
N ASN A 117 15.13 -15.05 -11.44
CA ASN A 117 14.97 -14.22 -12.63
C ASN A 117 15.33 -12.75 -12.34
N GLN A 118 16.63 -12.52 -12.17
CA GLN A 118 17.16 -11.22 -11.76
C GLN A 118 16.81 -10.08 -12.73
N ALA A 119 16.85 -10.32 -14.05
CA ALA A 119 16.53 -9.32 -15.05
C ALA A 119 15.07 -8.80 -14.94
N VAL A 120 14.13 -9.69 -14.62
CA VAL A 120 12.73 -9.28 -14.37
C VAL A 120 12.61 -8.56 -13.02
N GLY A 121 13.34 -9.02 -11.99
CA GLY A 121 13.39 -8.34 -10.69
C GLY A 121 13.85 -6.88 -10.81
N GLU A 122 14.95 -6.63 -11.52
CA GLU A 122 15.51 -5.28 -11.74
C GLU A 122 14.55 -4.39 -12.54
N ALA A 123 13.92 -4.93 -13.59
CA ALA A 123 12.94 -4.18 -14.38
C ALA A 123 11.71 -3.77 -13.56
N LEU A 124 11.20 -4.67 -12.72
CA LEU A 124 10.05 -4.40 -11.85
C LEU A 124 10.41 -3.43 -10.72
N TYR A 125 11.61 -3.56 -10.13
CA TYR A 125 12.13 -2.61 -9.14
C TYR A 125 12.26 -1.20 -9.72
N GLY A 126 12.86 -1.07 -10.91
CA GLY A 126 12.98 0.22 -11.60
C GLY A 126 11.61 0.82 -11.96
N ALA A 127 10.66 -0.01 -12.39
CA ALA A 127 9.29 0.44 -12.65
C ALA A 127 8.57 0.89 -11.38
N ALA A 128 8.72 0.19 -10.26
CA ALA A 128 8.18 0.58 -8.96
C ALA A 128 8.76 1.92 -8.51
N GLY A 129 10.09 2.07 -8.60
CA GLY A 129 10.79 3.31 -8.29
C GLY A 129 10.39 4.49 -9.18
N ALA A 130 10.04 4.27 -10.44
CA ALA A 130 9.54 5.32 -11.34
C ALA A 130 8.11 5.80 -10.99
N ILE A 131 7.31 4.97 -10.30
CA ILE A 131 5.99 5.33 -9.79
C ILE A 131 6.12 6.07 -8.46
N GLY A 132 6.88 5.50 -7.52
CA GLY A 132 6.97 5.96 -6.14
C GLY A 132 8.01 7.06 -5.93
N SER A 133 9.24 6.88 -6.41
CA SER A 133 10.45 7.72 -6.26
C SER A 133 10.70 8.43 -4.91
N ALA A 134 9.91 8.11 -3.87
CA ALA A 134 9.89 8.79 -2.60
C ALA A 134 10.86 8.15 -1.62
#